data_AF-A0A3A0FFY4-F1
#
_entry.id   AF-A0A3A0FFY4-F1
#
_cell.length_a   1.000
_cell.length_b   1.000
_cell.length_c   1.000
_cell.angle_alpha   90.00
_cell.angle_beta   90.00
_cell.angle_gamma   90.00
#
_symmetry.space_group_name_H-M   'P 1'
#
loop_
_entity.id
_entity.type
_entity.pdbx_description
1 polymer ?
#
loop_
_entity_poly.entity_id
_entity_poly.type
_entity_poly.pdbx_seq_one_letter_code
_entity_poly.pdbx_strand_id
1 'polypeptide(L)'
;MSLADALEAAADALHAHADAIRPANGDPDRLLAALERGAAAEILRWLLTERPEEGGELALAWAESDAGVAAIAAVDEASLAKAGRKALRRALHRLRSRGVELAAPAAAPRVATLPKLEDEIAASLVSPPDPSGAQLVVLVESAPSGGTRIFQGAVDLERGILDFRVVQANRSQARRLLRDLEQSERLAATPVPRETLAALLARAADAQPSDRALPMSFAEWRARIARPPEGAATPG
;
A
#
# COMPACT_ATOMS: atom_id res chain seq x y z
N MET A 1 -28.51 12.34 11.29
CA MET A 1 -29.45 13.21 10.53
C MET A 1 -30.24 12.27 9.62
N SER A 2 -31.39 12.62 9.05
CA SER A 2 -32.08 11.64 8.19
C SER A 2 -31.37 11.53 6.84
N LEU A 3 -31.45 10.38 6.17
CA LEU A 3 -30.94 10.23 4.80
C LEU A 3 -31.59 11.23 3.84
N ALA A 4 -32.88 11.55 4.05
CA ALA A 4 -33.58 12.57 3.27
C ALA A 4 -32.95 13.96 3.42
N ASP A 5 -32.63 14.38 4.65
CA ASP A 5 -31.96 15.67 4.90
C ASP A 5 -30.55 15.71 4.28
N ALA A 6 -29.82 14.59 4.36
CA ALA A 6 -28.49 14.48 3.77
C ALA A 6 -28.54 14.53 2.23
N LEU A 7 -29.58 13.97 1.63
CA LEU A 7 -29.82 14.04 0.19
C LEU A 7 -30.26 15.44 -0.24
N GLU A 8 -31.07 16.15 0.55
CA GLU A 8 -31.39 17.55 0.24
C GLU A 8 -30.11 18.42 0.25
N ALA A 9 -29.24 18.23 1.25
CA ALA A 9 -27.94 18.89 1.27
C ALA A 9 -27.05 18.50 0.07
N ALA A 10 -27.15 17.26 -0.41
CA ALA A 10 -26.47 16.82 -1.62
C ALA A 10 -27.03 17.50 -2.87
N ALA A 11 -28.35 17.69 -2.96
CA ALA A 11 -29.00 18.40 -4.06
C ALA A 11 -28.57 19.88 -4.12
N ASP A 12 -28.38 20.50 -2.95
CA ASP A 12 -27.86 21.86 -2.85
C ASP A 12 -26.38 21.96 -3.22
N ALA A 13 -25.56 20.94 -2.92
CA ALA A 13 -24.14 20.95 -3.28
C ALA A 13 -23.89 20.51 -4.74
N LEU A 14 -24.71 19.60 -5.25
CA LEU A 14 -24.59 18.97 -6.57
C LEU A 14 -25.79 19.38 -7.43
N HIS A 15 -25.89 20.67 -7.74
CA HIS A 15 -27.03 21.24 -8.47
C HIS A 15 -27.40 20.50 -9.75
N ALA A 16 -26.41 19.91 -10.44
CA ALA A 16 -26.63 19.11 -11.65
C ALA A 16 -27.51 17.87 -11.43
N HIS A 17 -27.59 17.36 -10.20
CA HIS A 17 -28.33 16.15 -9.83
C HIS A 17 -29.59 16.46 -8.99
N ALA A 18 -29.86 17.74 -8.69
CA ALA A 18 -30.93 18.14 -7.78
C ALA A 18 -32.32 17.67 -8.25
N ASP A 19 -32.57 17.73 -9.56
CA ASP A 19 -33.84 17.32 -10.18
C ASP A 19 -34.08 15.80 -10.10
N ALA A 20 -33.02 15.00 -9.95
CA ALA A 20 -33.12 13.56 -9.70
C ALA A 20 -33.23 13.23 -8.19
N ILE A 21 -32.57 14.03 -7.34
CA ILE A 21 -32.51 13.78 -5.89
C ILE A 21 -33.82 14.14 -5.18
N ARG A 22 -34.36 15.35 -5.41
CA ARG A 22 -35.53 15.85 -4.67
C ARG A 22 -36.79 14.97 -4.84
N PRO A 23 -37.13 14.48 -6.05
CA PRO A 23 -38.30 13.62 -6.22
C PRO A 23 -38.18 12.26 -5.53
N ALA A 24 -36.96 11.79 -5.24
CA ALA A 24 -36.75 10.53 -4.54
C ALA A 24 -37.13 10.60 -3.06
N ASN A 25 -37.16 11.81 -2.46
CA ASN A 25 -37.60 12.06 -1.08
C ASN A 25 -36.97 11.09 -0.04
N GLY A 26 -35.66 10.83 -0.17
CA GLY A 26 -34.94 9.95 0.74
C GLY A 26 -35.02 8.45 0.43
N ASP A 27 -35.79 8.02 -0.58
CA ASP A 27 -35.89 6.62 -0.98
C ASP A 27 -34.69 6.21 -1.85
N PRO A 28 -33.83 5.27 -1.39
CA PRO A 28 -32.63 4.84 -2.12
C PRO A 28 -32.93 4.23 -3.49
N ASP A 29 -34.02 3.47 -3.63
CA ASP A 29 -34.34 2.74 -4.85
C ASP A 29 -34.92 3.68 -5.90
N ARG A 30 -35.79 4.60 -5.47
CA ARG A 30 -36.30 5.66 -6.36
C ARG A 30 -35.19 6.58 -6.83
N LEU A 31 -34.27 6.94 -5.93
CA LEU A 31 -33.11 7.74 -6.28
C LEU A 31 -32.26 7.04 -7.33
N LEU A 32 -31.93 5.77 -7.11
CA LEU A 32 -31.11 5.00 -8.04
C LEU A 32 -31.78 4.85 -9.42
N ALA A 33 -33.10 4.69 -9.46
CA ALA A 33 -33.86 4.60 -10.70
C ALA A 33 -33.94 5.92 -11.49
N ALA A 34 -33.84 7.07 -10.80
CA ALA A 34 -33.89 8.39 -11.41
C ALA A 34 -32.53 8.88 -11.90
N LEU A 35 -31.42 8.25 -11.49
CA LEU A 35 -30.07 8.71 -11.78
C LEU A 35 -29.51 8.16 -13.09
N GLU A 36 -28.83 9.03 -13.84
CA GLU A 36 -28.06 8.64 -15.02
C GLU A 36 -26.76 7.89 -14.64
N ARG A 37 -26.13 7.25 -15.62
CA ARG A 37 -24.86 6.51 -15.39
C ARG A 37 -23.80 7.45 -14.83
N GLY A 38 -23.22 7.06 -13.69
CA GLY A 38 -22.16 7.82 -13.01
C GLY A 38 -22.66 8.80 -11.96
N ALA A 39 -23.87 9.36 -12.10
CA ALA A 39 -24.44 10.30 -11.11
C ALA A 39 -24.59 9.66 -9.72
N ALA A 40 -24.99 8.38 -9.67
CA ALA A 40 -25.07 7.62 -8.44
C ALA A 40 -23.73 7.52 -7.69
N ALA A 41 -22.63 7.30 -8.40
CA ALA A 41 -21.31 7.24 -7.79
C ALA A 41 -20.85 8.60 -7.26
N GLU A 42 -21.20 9.69 -7.95
CA GLU A 42 -20.86 11.06 -7.53
C GLU A 42 -21.61 11.47 -6.26
N ILE A 43 -22.92 11.20 -6.21
CA ILE A 43 -23.76 11.46 -5.03
C ILE A 43 -23.27 10.63 -3.85
N LEU A 44 -23.00 9.34 -4.07
CA LEU A 44 -22.48 8.47 -3.03
C LEU A 44 -21.11 8.94 -2.52
N ARG A 45 -20.21 9.34 -3.40
CA ARG A 45 -18.90 9.90 -3.02
C ARG A 45 -19.06 11.17 -2.19
N TRP A 46 -19.96 12.07 -2.58
CA TRP A 46 -20.22 13.30 -1.83
C TRP A 46 -20.76 12.98 -0.43
N LEU A 47 -21.76 12.10 -0.33
CA LEU A 47 -22.30 11.67 0.96
C LEU A 47 -21.24 11.00 1.83
N LEU A 48 -20.42 10.10 1.28
CA LEU A 48 -19.34 9.47 2.04
C LEU A 48 -18.25 10.46 2.52
N THR A 49 -18.14 11.63 1.88
CA THR A 49 -17.19 12.68 2.24
C THR A 49 -17.77 13.60 3.33
N GLU A 50 -18.97 14.13 3.09
CA GLU A 50 -19.58 15.18 3.92
C GLU A 50 -20.48 14.61 5.03
N ARG A 51 -21.12 13.46 4.78
CA ARG A 51 -22.16 12.83 5.62
C ARG A 51 -21.94 11.30 5.69
N PRO A 52 -20.80 10.84 6.25
CA PRO A 52 -20.33 9.45 6.09
C PRO A 52 -21.25 8.39 6.70
N GLU A 53 -22.08 8.74 7.67
CA GLU A 53 -23.07 7.84 8.26
C GLU A 53 -24.21 7.57 7.27
N GLU A 54 -24.83 8.64 6.75
CA GLU A 54 -25.91 8.58 5.77
C GLU A 54 -25.42 8.03 4.42
N GLY A 55 -24.21 8.38 4.00
CA GLY A 55 -23.57 7.75 2.82
C GLY A 55 -23.33 6.25 3.00
N GLY A 56 -23.06 5.79 4.23
CA GLY A 56 -22.97 4.37 4.55
C GLY A 56 -24.31 3.66 4.51
N GLU A 57 -25.37 4.31 4.99
CA GLU A 57 -26.75 3.81 4.89
C GLU A 57 -27.17 3.64 3.42
N LEU A 58 -26.95 4.67 2.60
CA LEU A 58 -27.25 4.63 1.17
C LEU A 58 -26.48 3.52 0.45
N ALA A 59 -25.18 3.39 0.72
CA ALA A 59 -24.35 2.33 0.13
C ALA A 59 -24.85 0.92 0.50
N LEU A 60 -25.37 0.74 1.72
CA LEU A 60 -25.91 -0.55 2.15
C LEU A 60 -27.26 -0.85 1.50
N ALA A 61 -28.10 0.16 1.27
CA ALA A 61 -29.34 -0.01 0.52
C ALA A 61 -29.07 -0.38 -0.95
N TRP A 62 -28.18 0.37 -1.61
CA TRP A 62 -27.79 0.12 -3.00
C TRP A 62 -27.03 -1.18 -3.22
N ALA A 63 -26.47 -1.79 -2.17
CA ALA A 63 -25.84 -3.10 -2.28
C ALA A 63 -26.85 -4.20 -2.72
N GLU A 64 -28.16 -3.96 -2.62
CA GLU A 64 -29.20 -4.92 -2.97
C GLU A 64 -29.54 -4.99 -4.48
N SER A 65 -29.04 -4.05 -5.31
CA SER A 65 -29.33 -3.99 -6.75
C SER A 65 -28.09 -3.88 -7.62
N ASP A 66 -28.13 -4.41 -8.85
CA ASP A 66 -26.96 -4.40 -9.76
C ASP A 66 -26.52 -2.97 -10.14
N ALA A 67 -27.48 -2.05 -10.34
CA ALA A 67 -27.17 -0.65 -10.59
C ALA A 67 -26.47 0.01 -9.39
N GLY A 68 -26.86 -0.37 -8.17
CA GLY A 68 -26.26 0.13 -6.94
C GLY A 68 -24.88 -0.46 -6.68
N VAL A 69 -24.68 -1.76 -6.99
CA VAL A 69 -23.36 -2.42 -7.00
C VAL A 69 -22.38 -1.65 -7.88
N ALA A 70 -22.79 -1.30 -9.10
CA ALA A 70 -21.95 -0.54 -10.03
C ALA A 70 -21.60 0.85 -9.48
N ALA A 71 -22.56 1.54 -8.85
CA ALA A 71 -22.33 2.84 -8.22
C ALA A 71 -21.33 2.75 -7.05
N ILE A 72 -21.48 1.75 -6.18
CA ILE A 72 -20.57 1.50 -5.04
C ILE A 72 -19.16 1.17 -5.53
N ALA A 73 -19.04 0.32 -6.56
CA ALA A 73 -17.76 -0.08 -7.13
C ALA A 73 -17.00 1.07 -7.80
N ALA A 74 -17.73 2.09 -8.29
CA ALA A 74 -17.14 3.25 -8.97
C ALA A 74 -16.58 4.31 -8.01
N VAL A 75 -16.83 4.22 -6.69
CA VAL A 75 -16.28 5.17 -5.72
C VAL A 75 -14.82 4.84 -5.41
N ASP A 76 -13.93 5.80 -5.64
CA ASP A 76 -12.52 5.69 -5.25
C ASP A 76 -12.36 5.80 -3.72
N GLU A 77 -11.93 4.71 -3.09
CA GLU A 77 -11.68 4.68 -1.65
C GLU A 77 -10.58 5.67 -1.23
N ALA A 78 -9.58 5.94 -2.09
CA ALA A 78 -8.45 6.79 -1.74
C ALA A 78 -8.85 8.27 -1.61
N SER A 79 -9.94 8.69 -2.26
CA SER A 79 -10.44 10.07 -2.18
C SER A 79 -11.22 10.36 -0.89
N LEU A 80 -11.48 9.36 -0.04
CA LEU A 80 -12.35 9.50 1.13
C LEU A 80 -11.58 9.65 2.46
N ALA A 81 -12.14 10.45 3.36
CA ALA A 81 -11.68 10.54 4.75
C ALA A 81 -11.90 9.21 5.52
N LYS A 82 -11.32 9.09 6.73
CA LYS A 82 -11.34 7.84 7.52
C LYS A 82 -12.76 7.31 7.76
N ALA A 83 -13.72 8.17 8.04
CA ALA A 83 -15.11 7.78 8.28
C ALA A 83 -15.79 7.24 7.01
N GLY A 84 -15.69 7.97 5.90
CA GLY A 84 -16.21 7.54 4.59
C GLY A 84 -15.59 6.23 4.10
N ARG A 85 -14.26 6.05 4.23
CA ARG A 85 -13.60 4.78 3.90
C ARG A 85 -14.13 3.61 4.71
N LYS A 86 -14.40 3.80 6.00
CA LYS A 86 -14.97 2.76 6.86
C LYS A 86 -16.37 2.37 6.38
N ALA A 87 -17.21 3.34 6.04
CA ALA A 87 -18.56 3.11 5.51
C ALA A 87 -18.52 2.38 4.16
N LEU A 88 -17.70 2.84 3.20
CA LEU A 88 -17.54 2.19 1.89
C LEU A 88 -17.04 0.75 2.02
N ARG A 89 -16.02 0.50 2.85
CA ARG A 89 -15.51 -0.88 3.08
C ARG A 89 -16.58 -1.82 3.63
N ARG A 90 -17.48 -1.33 4.48
CA ARG A 90 -18.59 -2.12 5.03
C ARG A 90 -19.56 -2.54 3.91
N ALA A 91 -19.90 -1.63 3.00
CA ALA A 91 -20.73 -1.92 1.84
C ALA A 91 -20.04 -2.92 0.88
N LEU A 92 -18.77 -2.68 0.53
CA LEU A 92 -17.98 -3.59 -0.31
C LEU A 92 -17.83 -4.99 0.33
N HIS A 93 -17.71 -5.07 1.64
CA HIS A 93 -17.66 -6.35 2.35
C HIS A 93 -19.00 -7.09 2.26
N ARG A 94 -20.14 -6.39 2.41
CA ARG A 94 -21.48 -6.96 2.22
C ARG A 94 -21.64 -7.55 0.81
N LEU A 95 -21.19 -6.84 -0.21
CA LEU A 95 -21.20 -7.34 -1.60
C LEU A 95 -20.40 -8.63 -1.77
N ARG A 96 -19.18 -8.67 -1.22
CA ARG A 96 -18.35 -9.91 -1.26
C ARG A 96 -19.01 -11.07 -0.52
N SER A 97 -19.60 -10.83 0.66
CA SER A 97 -20.29 -11.87 1.42
C SER A 97 -21.50 -12.47 0.71
N ARG A 98 -22.08 -11.73 -0.25
CA ARG A 98 -23.19 -12.16 -1.10
C ARG A 98 -22.74 -12.84 -2.39
N GLY A 99 -21.43 -13.02 -2.59
CA GLY A 99 -20.87 -13.64 -3.79
C GLY A 99 -20.90 -12.73 -5.03
N VAL A 100 -21.09 -11.41 -4.85
CA VAL A 100 -20.94 -10.45 -5.96
C VAL A 100 -19.45 -10.32 -6.27
N GLU A 101 -19.03 -10.92 -7.38
CA GLU A 101 -17.70 -10.66 -7.96
C GLU A 101 -17.67 -9.22 -8.46
N LEU A 102 -17.26 -8.32 -7.58
CA LEU A 102 -16.81 -7.00 -7.99
C LEU A 102 -15.60 -7.22 -8.90
N ALA A 103 -15.79 -7.05 -10.20
CA ALA A 103 -14.69 -6.95 -11.14
C ALA A 103 -13.72 -5.92 -10.56
N ALA A 104 -12.60 -6.39 -10.03
CA ALA A 104 -11.54 -5.51 -9.58
C ALA A 104 -11.30 -4.55 -10.75
N PRO A 105 -11.34 -3.21 -10.53
CA PRO A 105 -11.24 -2.26 -11.62
C PRO A 105 -10.06 -2.72 -12.46
N ALA A 106 -10.33 -3.04 -13.73
CA ALA A 106 -9.32 -3.52 -14.65
C ALA A 106 -8.19 -2.51 -14.53
N ALA A 107 -7.06 -2.95 -13.97
CA ALA A 107 -5.92 -2.09 -13.79
C ALA A 107 -5.67 -1.50 -15.17
N ALA A 108 -5.88 -0.19 -15.32
CA ALA A 108 -5.64 0.49 -16.57
C ALA A 108 -4.27 0.01 -17.07
N PRO A 109 -4.12 -0.36 -18.36
CA PRO A 109 -2.88 -0.89 -18.86
C PRO A 109 -1.79 0.09 -18.46
N ARG A 110 -0.97 -0.30 -17.48
CA ARG A 110 0.19 0.46 -17.06
C ARG A 110 1.12 0.36 -18.26
N VAL A 111 1.01 1.33 -19.16
CA VAL A 111 2.14 1.75 -19.98
C VAL A 111 3.30 1.79 -19.00
N ALA A 112 4.33 0.99 -19.26
CA ALA A 112 5.56 1.03 -18.50
C ALA A 112 6.17 2.42 -18.73
N THR A 113 5.69 3.41 -17.98
CA THR A 113 6.39 4.66 -17.81
C THR A 113 7.64 4.23 -17.08
N LEU A 114 8.76 4.17 -17.81
CA LEU A 114 10.07 4.14 -17.20
C LEU A 114 10.05 5.18 -16.09
N PRO A 115 10.21 4.78 -14.81
CA PRO A 115 10.22 5.75 -13.74
C PRO A 115 11.31 6.79 -14.08
N LYS A 116 10.97 8.07 -13.93
CA LYS A 116 11.98 9.13 -14.01
C LYS A 116 13.09 8.75 -13.01
N LEU A 117 14.35 8.96 -13.36
CA LEU A 117 15.51 8.59 -12.53
C LEU A 117 15.41 9.14 -11.08
N GLU A 118 14.64 10.21 -10.90
CA GLU A 118 14.34 10.88 -9.63
C GLU A 118 13.29 10.15 -8.74
N ASP A 119 12.56 9.17 -9.30
CA ASP A 119 11.50 8.40 -8.65
C ASP A 119 11.95 7.01 -8.14
N GLU A 120 13.21 6.64 -8.36
CA GLU A 120 13.77 5.37 -7.86
C GLU A 120 14.14 5.50 -6.38
N ILE A 121 13.44 4.74 -5.53
CA ILE A 121 13.81 4.62 -4.12
C ILE A 121 14.85 3.51 -4.03
N ALA A 122 16.12 3.91 -3.99
CA ALA A 122 17.25 3.06 -3.70
C ALA A 122 17.94 3.54 -2.42
N ALA A 123 18.11 2.66 -1.44
CA ALA A 123 18.80 2.97 -0.20
C ALA A 123 19.52 1.73 0.34
N SER A 124 20.69 1.93 0.93
CA SER A 124 21.44 0.88 1.63
C SER A 124 21.86 1.42 2.99
N LEU A 125 21.51 0.71 4.05
CA LEU A 125 21.75 1.11 5.44
C LEU A 125 22.42 -0.05 6.19
N VAL A 126 23.33 0.29 7.10
CA VAL A 126 23.97 -0.67 8.01
C VAL A 126 23.95 -0.08 9.42
N SER A 127 23.54 -0.86 10.42
CA SER A 127 23.68 -0.47 11.82
C SER A 127 25.10 -0.72 12.34
N PRO A 128 25.51 -0.03 13.41
CA PRO A 128 26.60 -0.50 14.23
C PRO A 128 26.35 -1.94 14.71
N PRO A 129 27.41 -2.73 14.98
CA PRO A 129 27.26 -4.02 15.64
C PRO A 129 26.67 -3.83 17.04
N ASP A 130 25.69 -4.65 17.38
CA ASP A 130 25.14 -4.72 18.73
C ASP A 130 26.13 -5.43 19.68
N PRO A 131 25.85 -5.50 21.00
CA PRO A 131 26.73 -6.20 21.95
C PRO A 131 26.94 -7.68 21.65
N SER A 132 26.12 -8.30 20.81
CA SER A 132 26.30 -9.67 20.36
C SER A 132 27.18 -9.80 19.11
N GLY A 133 27.57 -8.68 18.48
CA GLY A 133 28.30 -8.64 17.22
C GLY A 133 27.40 -8.58 15.97
N ALA A 134 26.07 -8.59 16.14
CA ALA A 134 25.13 -8.58 15.03
C ALA A 134 24.88 -7.17 14.50
N GLN A 135 24.85 -7.03 13.18
CA GLN A 135 24.53 -5.81 12.45
C GLN A 135 23.22 -5.98 11.69
N LEU A 136 22.35 -4.99 11.79
CA LEU A 136 21.18 -4.88 10.93
C LEU A 136 21.61 -4.30 9.58
N VAL A 137 21.20 -4.96 8.51
CA VAL A 137 21.41 -4.52 7.14
C VAL A 137 20.07 -4.32 6.45
N VAL A 138 19.93 -3.21 5.73
CA VAL A 138 18.72 -2.89 4.97
C VAL A 138 19.10 -2.43 3.58
N LEU A 139 18.50 -3.07 2.57
CA LEU A 139 18.59 -2.66 1.17
C LEU A 139 17.18 -2.43 0.63
N VAL A 140 16.99 -1.29 -0.02
CA VAL A 140 15.75 -0.91 -0.69
C VAL A 140 16.03 -0.76 -2.16
N GLU A 141 15.27 -1.45 -3.01
CA GLU A 141 15.35 -1.36 -4.47
C GLU A 141 13.95 -1.17 -5.09
N SER A 142 13.86 -0.47 -6.21
CA SER A 142 12.66 -0.48 -7.06
C SER A 142 12.40 -1.88 -7.62
N ALA A 143 11.15 -2.34 -7.57
CA ALA A 143 10.72 -3.62 -8.14
C ALA A 143 10.21 -3.44 -9.58
N PRO A 144 10.48 -4.38 -10.51
CA PRO A 144 10.10 -4.26 -11.92
C PRO A 144 8.59 -4.08 -12.16
N SER A 145 7.73 -4.57 -11.26
CA SER A 145 6.27 -4.52 -11.36
C SER A 145 5.63 -3.22 -10.81
N GLY A 146 6.43 -2.19 -10.49
CA GLY A 146 5.94 -0.90 -10.01
C GLY A 146 5.69 -0.85 -8.51
N GLY A 147 6.65 -1.34 -7.72
CA GLY A 147 6.67 -1.30 -6.25
C GLY A 147 8.09 -1.14 -5.72
N THR A 148 8.29 -1.38 -4.43
CA THR A 148 9.61 -1.33 -3.78
C THR A 148 9.85 -2.66 -3.07
N ARG A 149 11.04 -3.23 -3.26
CA ARG A 149 11.50 -4.41 -2.53
C ARG A 149 12.44 -3.98 -1.42
N ILE A 150 12.18 -4.47 -0.22
CA ILE A 150 12.97 -4.20 0.96
C ILE A 150 13.58 -5.53 1.40
N PHE A 151 14.90 -5.56 1.44
CA PHE A 151 15.69 -6.63 2.01
C PHE A 151 16.14 -6.20 3.39
N GLN A 152 15.91 -7.02 4.40
CA GLN A 152 16.39 -6.77 5.75
C GLN A 152 17.04 -8.03 6.28
N GLY A 153 18.18 -7.90 6.92
CA GLY A 153 18.85 -9.04 7.54
C GLY A 153 19.59 -8.65 8.80
N ALA A 154 19.87 -9.66 9.61
CA ALA A 154 20.84 -9.57 10.69
C ALA A 154 22.07 -10.38 10.27
N VAL A 155 23.23 -9.74 10.29
CA VAL A 155 24.50 -10.36 9.90
C VAL A 155 25.50 -10.26 11.02
N ASP A 156 26.37 -11.24 11.11
CA ASP A 156 27.50 -11.26 12.02
C ASP A 156 28.69 -11.80 11.25
N LEU A 157 29.85 -11.16 11.36
CA LEU A 157 31.00 -11.51 10.52
C LEU A 157 31.69 -12.81 10.94
N GLU A 158 31.44 -13.30 12.15
CA GLU A 158 31.98 -14.58 12.65
C GLU A 158 30.96 -15.70 12.53
N ARG A 159 29.69 -15.38 12.74
CA ARG A 159 28.60 -16.36 12.73
C ARG A 159 27.93 -16.45 11.37
N GLY A 160 28.04 -15.45 10.50
CA GLY A 160 27.43 -15.38 9.18
C GLY A 160 26.05 -14.70 9.13
N ILE A 161 25.19 -15.09 8.20
CA ILE A 161 23.83 -14.52 8.06
C ILE A 161 22.90 -15.17 9.10
N LEU A 162 22.44 -14.37 10.06
CA LEU A 162 21.61 -14.82 11.18
C LEU A 162 20.12 -14.89 10.83
N ASP A 163 19.61 -13.84 10.19
CA ASP A 163 18.23 -13.76 9.71
C ASP A 163 18.17 -12.93 8.42
N PHE A 164 17.18 -13.22 7.57
CA PHE A 164 16.97 -12.48 6.34
C PHE A 164 15.52 -12.56 5.85
N ARG A 165 14.95 -11.40 5.57
CA ARG A 165 13.59 -11.25 5.06
C ARG A 165 13.53 -10.33 3.85
N VAL A 166 12.63 -10.67 2.93
CA VAL A 166 12.33 -9.87 1.75
C VAL A 166 10.86 -9.47 1.80
N VAL A 167 10.61 -8.17 1.74
CA VAL A 167 9.26 -7.61 1.82
C VAL A 167 8.98 -6.79 0.57
N GLN A 168 7.85 -7.07 -0.06
CA GLN A 168 7.29 -6.20 -1.09
C GLN A 168 6.49 -5.09 -0.41
N ALA A 169 6.83 -3.85 -0.70
CA ALA A 169 6.24 -2.67 -0.10
C ALA A 169 5.89 -1.64 -1.18
N ASN A 170 4.97 -0.75 -0.87
CA ASN A 170 4.80 0.45 -1.67
C ASN A 170 5.84 1.52 -1.28
N ARG A 171 5.98 2.55 -2.11
CA ARG A 171 6.94 3.63 -1.90
C ARG A 171 6.78 4.33 -0.55
N SER A 172 5.54 4.55 -0.11
CA SER A 172 5.24 5.21 1.16
C SER A 172 5.68 4.37 2.36
N GLN A 173 5.50 3.05 2.30
CA GLN A 173 5.97 2.09 3.30
C GLN A 173 7.50 2.04 3.35
N ALA A 174 8.18 2.00 2.20
CA ALA A 174 9.63 2.04 2.14
C ALA A 174 10.21 3.34 2.71
N ARG A 175 9.66 4.50 2.33
CA ARG A 175 10.07 5.80 2.88
C ARG A 175 9.83 5.91 4.39
N ARG A 176 8.70 5.35 4.87
CA ARG A 176 8.41 5.30 6.31
C ARG A 176 9.45 4.46 7.04
N LEU A 177 9.74 3.26 6.55
CA LEU A 177 10.77 2.40 7.14
C LEU A 177 12.12 3.12 7.22
N LEU A 178 12.57 3.75 6.13
CA LEU A 178 13.85 4.44 6.10
C LEU A 178 13.91 5.56 7.16
N ARG A 179 12.86 6.38 7.24
CA ARG A 179 12.76 7.40 8.29
C ARG A 179 12.73 6.81 9.69
N ASP A 180 12.00 5.73 9.91
CA ASP A 180 11.91 5.07 11.21
C ASP A 180 13.29 4.51 11.64
N LEU A 181 14.10 4.04 10.67
CA LEU A 181 15.48 3.56 10.92
C LEU A 181 16.46 4.70 11.18
N GLU A 182 16.37 5.81 10.44
CA GLU A 182 17.18 7.02 10.65
C GLU A 182 16.89 7.69 11.99
N GLN A 183 15.62 7.73 12.40
CA GLN A 183 15.19 8.36 13.65
C GLN A 183 15.37 7.46 14.88
N SER A 184 15.66 6.18 14.68
CA SER A 184 15.86 5.26 15.79
C SER A 184 17.28 5.39 16.37
N GLU A 185 17.41 6.09 17.50
CA GLU A 185 18.66 6.19 18.26
C GLU A 185 19.22 4.82 18.67
N ARG A 186 18.36 3.80 18.80
CA ARG A 186 18.77 2.43 19.15
C ARG A 186 19.41 1.67 18.00
N LEU A 187 19.06 1.99 16.75
CA LEU A 187 19.56 1.30 15.56
C LEU A 187 20.66 2.09 14.85
N ALA A 188 20.68 3.43 14.99
CA ALA A 188 21.72 4.34 14.47
C ALA A 188 22.23 3.96 13.07
N ALA A 189 21.32 3.54 12.20
CA ALA A 189 21.68 2.96 10.91
C ALA A 189 22.26 4.03 9.99
N THR A 190 23.44 3.77 9.45
CA THR A 190 24.16 4.72 8.61
C THR A 190 23.99 4.35 7.13
N PRO A 191 23.69 5.31 6.26
CA PRO A 191 23.70 5.10 4.81
C PRO A 191 25.08 4.68 4.32
N VAL A 192 25.13 3.61 3.52
CA VAL A 192 26.34 3.12 2.87
C VAL A 192 26.12 2.97 1.37
N PRO A 193 27.18 2.96 0.56
CA PRO A 193 27.08 2.56 -0.84
C PRO A 193 26.51 1.14 -0.97
N ARG A 194 25.79 0.88 -2.06
CA ARG A 194 25.17 -0.44 -2.29
C ARG A 194 26.22 -1.55 -2.41
N GLU A 195 27.36 -1.22 -2.99
CA GLU A 195 28.51 -2.10 -3.21
C GLU A 195 29.12 -2.50 -1.87
N THR A 196 29.22 -1.54 -0.94
CA THR A 196 29.71 -1.76 0.43
C THR A 196 28.79 -2.73 1.19
N LEU A 197 27.47 -2.55 1.07
CA LEU A 197 26.52 -3.48 1.67
C LEU A 197 26.57 -4.87 1.02
N ALA A 198 26.72 -4.94 -0.31
CA ALA A 198 26.87 -6.20 -1.01
C ALA A 198 28.15 -6.96 -0.59
N ALA A 199 29.25 -6.23 -0.37
CA ALA A 199 30.50 -6.80 0.15
C ALA A 199 30.34 -7.34 1.56
N LEU A 200 29.64 -6.61 2.44
CA LEU A 200 29.33 -7.06 3.80
C LEU A 200 28.50 -8.35 3.79
N LEU A 201 27.44 -8.40 2.99
CA LEU A 201 26.59 -9.58 2.84
C LEU A 201 27.36 -10.78 2.26
N ALA A 202 28.24 -10.55 1.29
CA ALA A 202 29.07 -11.60 0.72
C ALA A 202 30.02 -12.18 1.76
N ARG A 203 30.73 -11.31 2.49
CA ARG A 203 31.66 -11.70 3.56
C ARG A 203 30.96 -12.48 4.68
N ALA A 204 29.79 -12.02 5.13
CA ALA A 204 29.02 -12.75 6.14
C ALA A 204 28.49 -14.09 5.60
N ALA A 205 28.11 -14.18 4.32
CA ALA A 205 27.71 -15.45 3.72
C ALA A 205 28.88 -16.44 3.59
N ASP A 206 30.09 -15.96 3.33
CA ASP A 206 31.29 -16.78 3.23
C ASP A 206 31.80 -17.23 4.61
N ALA A 207 31.50 -16.46 5.66
CA ALA A 207 31.74 -16.83 7.06
C ALA A 207 30.67 -17.78 7.63
N GLN A 208 29.67 -18.19 6.84
CA GLN A 208 28.60 -19.07 7.31
C GLN A 208 29.17 -20.45 7.72
N PRO A 209 28.93 -20.91 8.96
CA PRO A 209 29.35 -22.23 9.42
C PRO A 209 28.77 -23.36 8.56
N SER A 210 29.55 -24.42 8.33
CA SER A 210 29.13 -25.55 7.48
C SER A 210 27.97 -26.37 8.06
N ASP A 211 27.75 -26.29 9.38
CA ASP A 211 26.66 -26.92 10.11
C ASP A 211 25.38 -26.07 10.14
N ARG A 212 25.41 -24.83 9.61
CA ARG A 212 24.26 -23.93 9.59
C ARG A 212 23.92 -23.44 8.19
N ALA A 213 22.77 -23.86 7.67
CA ALA A 213 22.28 -23.37 6.39
C ALA A 213 22.04 -21.85 6.39
N LEU A 214 22.23 -21.21 5.24
CA LEU A 214 21.81 -19.82 5.02
C LEU A 214 20.28 -19.72 5.15
N PRO A 215 19.74 -18.59 5.64
CA PRO A 215 18.30 -18.34 5.57
C PRO A 215 17.80 -18.49 4.13
N MET A 216 16.70 -19.22 3.93
CA MET A 216 16.17 -19.54 2.60
C MET A 216 15.96 -18.29 1.74
N SER A 217 15.39 -17.24 2.33
CA SER A 217 15.19 -15.94 1.69
C SER A 217 16.51 -15.28 1.27
N PHE A 218 17.60 -15.49 2.01
CA PHE A 218 18.92 -14.97 1.60
C PHE A 218 19.47 -15.80 0.44
N ALA A 219 19.40 -17.13 0.54
CA ALA A 219 19.90 -18.04 -0.49
C ALA A 219 19.26 -17.78 -1.86
N GLU A 220 17.94 -17.54 -1.90
CA GLU A 220 17.19 -17.20 -3.11
C GLU A 220 17.72 -15.91 -3.78
N TRP A 221 18.08 -14.90 -2.98
CA TRP A 221 18.42 -13.57 -3.48
C TRP A 221 19.93 -13.29 -3.53
N ARG A 222 20.77 -14.18 -3.00
CA ARG A 222 22.23 -14.01 -2.83
C ARG A 222 22.91 -13.48 -4.09
N ALA A 223 22.63 -14.08 -5.24
CA ALA A 223 23.24 -13.73 -6.52
C ALA A 223 23.00 -12.26 -6.94
N ARG A 224 21.93 -11.64 -6.42
CA ARG A 224 21.56 -10.24 -6.70
C ARG A 224 22.06 -9.26 -5.65
N ILE A 225 22.04 -9.64 -4.38
CA ILE A 225 22.26 -8.68 -3.27
C ILE A 225 23.67 -8.77 -2.67
N ALA A 226 24.35 -9.90 -2.83
CA ALA A 226 25.65 -10.19 -2.23
C ALA A 226 26.72 -10.43 -3.31
N ARG A 227 26.66 -9.66 -4.40
CA ARG A 227 27.64 -9.69 -5.50
C ARG A 227 28.30 -8.32 -5.62
N PRO A 228 29.29 -8.00 -4.76
CA PRO A 228 30.03 -6.76 -4.88
C PRO A 228 30.87 -6.72 -6.16
N PRO A 229 31.18 -5.53 -6.71
CA PRO A 229 32.26 -5.39 -7.67
C PRO A 229 33.60 -5.75 -7.01
N GLU A 230 34.56 -6.17 -7.83
CA GLU A 230 35.90 -6.52 -7.35
C GLU A 230 36.54 -5.32 -6.63
N GLY A 231 37.07 -5.55 -5.42
CA GLY A 231 37.69 -4.51 -4.60
C GLY A 231 36.75 -3.62 -3.79
N ALA A 232 35.45 -3.92 -3.70
CA ALA A 232 34.53 -3.16 -2.85
C ALA A 232 34.91 -3.25 -1.36
N ALA A 233 35.02 -2.09 -0.70
CA ALA A 233 35.28 -2.02 0.74
C ALA A 233 34.07 -2.48 1.55
N THR A 234 34.30 -3.20 2.65
CA THR A 234 33.28 -3.45 3.68
C THR A 234 33.25 -2.29 4.68
N PRO A 235 32.09 -1.94 5.27
CA PRO A 235 32.04 -0.91 6.30
C PRO A 235 32.68 -1.44 7.61
N GLY A 236 33.55 -0.62 8.21
CA GLY A 236 34.39 -0.97 9.37
C GLY A 236 35.84 -1.14 8.98
#